data_AF-A0A368GXZ6-F1
#
_entry.id   AF-A0A368GXZ6-F1
#
_cell.length_a   1.000
_cell.length_b   1.000
_cell.length_c   1.000
_cell.angle_alpha   90.00
_cell.angle_beta   90.00
_cell.angle_gamma   90.00
#
_symmetry.space_group_name_H-M   'P 1'
#
loop_
_entity.id
_entity.type
_entity.pdbx_description
1 polymer ?
#
loop_
_entity_poly.entity_id
_entity_poly.type
_entity_poly.pdbx_seq_one_letter_code
_entity_poly.pdbx_strand_id
1 'polypeptide(L)'
;MRANNGCRQLQSAIDGTTGIRMSDVAAVFSEVSRNPIAEEFMLDFLIENWEAINARFGNEFSEIQSIIKACLRMMRSEGQIMLVSVIFEF
;
A
#
# COMPACT_ATOMS: atom_id res chain seq x y z
N MET A 1 -15.92 14.23 1.78
CA MET A 1 -14.63 13.55 1.51
C MET A 1 -13.53 14.26 2.27
N ARG A 2 -13.06 13.71 3.41
CA ARG A 2 -11.86 14.22 4.07
C ARG A 2 -10.66 13.70 3.28
N ALA A 3 -9.91 14.59 2.64
CA ALA A 3 -8.64 14.21 2.02
C ALA A 3 -7.71 13.76 3.15
N ASN A 4 -7.52 12.45 3.28
CA ASN A 4 -6.61 11.88 4.25
C ASN A 4 -5.18 12.14 3.78
N ASN A 5 -4.39 12.84 4.58
CA ASN A 5 -3.01 13.20 4.23
C ASN A 5 -2.18 11.94 3.91
N GLY A 6 -2.49 10.80 4.52
CA GLY A 6 -1.86 9.51 4.23
C GLY A 6 -2.11 9.02 2.80
N CYS A 7 -3.35 9.04 2.30
CA CYS A 7 -3.65 8.65 0.91
C CYS A 7 -2.91 9.50 -0.12
N ARG A 8 -2.79 10.82 0.13
CA ARG A 8 -2.05 11.72 -0.78
C ARG A 8 -0.55 11.41 -0.79
N GLN A 9 0.03 11.04 0.36
CA GLN A 9 1.42 10.64 0.46
C GLN A 9 1.68 9.32 -0.27
N LEU A 10 0.80 8.33 -0.11
CA LEU A 10 0.90 7.06 -0.84
C LEU A 10 0.78 7.25 -2.35
N GLN A 11 -0.21 8.03 -2.80
CA GLN A 11 -0.39 8.35 -4.22
C GLN A 11 0.85 9.01 -4.81
N SER A 12 1.43 9.99 -4.11
CA SER A 12 2.64 10.67 -4.56
C SER A 12 3.86 9.76 -4.64
N ALA A 13 3.89 8.70 -3.83
CA ALA A 13 4.97 7.72 -3.81
C ALA A 13 4.85 6.73 -5.00
N ILE A 14 3.63 6.33 -5.37
CA ILE A 14 3.40 5.44 -6.52
C ILE A 14 3.45 6.18 -7.86
N ASP A 15 3.06 7.45 -7.93
CA ASP A 15 3.10 8.25 -9.17
C ASP A 15 4.55 8.62 -9.56
N GLY A 16 5.48 8.66 -8.60
CA GLY A 16 6.90 8.96 -8.84
C GLY A 16 7.20 10.40 -9.25
N THR A 17 6.20 11.26 -9.17
CA THR A 17 6.25 12.68 -9.54
C THR A 17 7.09 13.52 -8.57
N THR A 18 7.52 12.93 -7.45
CA THR A 18 8.17 13.61 -6.32
C THR A 18 9.68 13.39 -6.23
N GLY A 19 10.29 12.62 -7.15
CA GLY A 19 11.72 12.27 -7.07
C GLY A 19 12.08 11.33 -5.92
N ILE A 20 11.08 10.75 -5.25
CA ILE A 20 11.25 9.72 -4.23
C ILE A 20 11.91 8.49 -4.89
N ARG A 21 13.02 8.03 -4.30
CA ARG A 21 13.70 6.82 -4.78
C ARG A 21 12.81 5.62 -4.52
N MET A 22 12.90 4.61 -5.37
CA MET A 22 12.10 3.39 -5.26
C MET A 22 12.25 2.72 -3.88
N SER A 23 13.46 2.75 -3.31
CA SER A 23 13.79 2.31 -1.95
C SER A 23 13.03 3.05 -0.85
N ASP A 24 12.70 4.32 -1.07
CA ASP A 24 12.09 5.20 -0.08
C ASP A 24 10.57 5.08 -0.09
N VAL A 25 9.98 4.55 -1.18
CA VAL A 25 8.54 4.30 -1.27
C VAL A 25 8.10 3.29 -0.22
N ALA A 26 8.84 2.19 -0.03
CA ALA A 26 8.54 1.22 1.02
C ALA A 26 8.58 1.83 2.43
N ALA A 27 9.46 2.82 2.67
CA ALA A 27 9.52 3.54 3.93
C ALA A 27 8.27 4.41 4.14
N VAL A 28 7.80 5.11 3.10
CA VAL A 28 6.55 5.90 3.15
C VAL A 28 5.35 5.02 3.51
N PHE A 29 5.19 3.86 2.86
CA PHE A 29 4.12 2.91 3.18
C PHE A 29 4.21 2.41 4.63
N SER A 30 5.43 2.10 5.09
CA SER A 30 5.68 1.67 6.47
C SER A 30 5.31 2.76 7.48
N GLU A 31 5.66 4.03 7.22
CA GLU A 31 5.32 5.15 8.09
C GLU A 31 3.83 5.42 8.14
N VAL A 32 3.16 5.47 6.98
CA VAL A 32 1.70 5.68 6.92
C VAL A 32 0.95 4.56 7.63
N SER A 33 1.37 3.30 7.45
CA SER A 33 0.74 2.13 8.10
C SER A 33 0.78 2.15 9.64
N ARG A 34 1.67 2.94 10.25
CA ARG A 34 1.76 3.08 11.71
C ARG A 34 0.72 4.05 12.28
N ASN A 35 0.05 4.83 11.43
CA ASN A 35 -1.03 5.71 11.85
C ASN A 35 -2.32 4.87 12.05
N PRO A 36 -2.99 4.93 13.22
CA PRO A 36 -4.24 4.20 13.45
C PRO A 36 -5.34 4.53 12.43
N ILE A 37 -5.37 5.76 11.91
CA ILE A 37 -6.32 6.17 10.86
C ILE A 37 -6.06 5.41 9.54
N ALA A 38 -4.83 4.94 9.33
CA ALA A 38 -4.46 4.21 8.13
C ALA A 38 -5.05 2.80 8.06
N GLU A 39 -5.43 2.22 9.20
CA GLU A 39 -6.12 0.93 9.22
C GLU A 39 -7.41 0.94 8.39
N GLU A 40 -8.11 2.08 8.34
CA GLU A 40 -9.37 2.21 7.61
C GLU A 40 -9.23 2.25 6.09
N PHE A 41 -8.03 2.54 5.54
CA PHE A 41 -7.87 2.76 4.10
C PHE A 41 -6.69 2.03 3.45
N MET A 42 -5.74 1.49 4.22
CA MET A 42 -4.51 0.90 3.64
C MET A 42 -4.80 -0.34 2.79
N LEU A 43 -5.79 -1.15 3.18
CA LEU A 43 -6.20 -2.30 2.38
C LEU A 43 -6.88 -1.82 1.10
N ASP A 44 -7.90 -0.97 1.20
CA ASP A 44 -8.61 -0.43 0.03
C ASP A 44 -7.64 0.26 -0.95
N PHE A 45 -6.68 1.03 -0.43
CA PHE A 45 -5.64 1.66 -1.23
C PHE A 45 -4.80 0.62 -2.00
N LEU A 46 -4.39 -0.48 -1.36
CA LEU A 46 -3.64 -1.56 -2.01
C LEU A 46 -4.44 -2.15 -3.18
N ILE A 47 -5.74 -2.37 -2.96
CA ILE A 47 -6.63 -3.00 -3.94
C ILE A 47 -6.87 -2.08 -5.13
N GLU A 48 -7.27 -0.84 -4.85
CA GLU A 48 -7.58 0.16 -5.87
C GLU A 48 -6.36 0.54 -6.72
N ASN A 49 -5.15 0.41 -6.19
CA ASN A 49 -3.91 0.82 -6.86
C ASN A 49 -2.98 -0.36 -7.22
N TRP A 50 -3.47 -1.60 -7.15
CA TRP A 50 -2.64 -2.79 -7.35
C TRP A 50 -1.91 -2.77 -8.69
N GLU A 51 -2.60 -2.44 -9.78
CA GLU A 51 -1.99 -2.41 -11.11
C GLU A 51 -0.84 -1.40 -11.21
N ALA A 52 -1.00 -0.21 -10.62
CA ALA A 52 0.04 0.82 -10.59
C ALA A 52 1.24 0.40 -9.71
N ILE A 53 0.96 -0.21 -8.56
CA ILE A 53 1.99 -0.76 -7.66
C ILE A 53 2.76 -1.87 -8.37
N ASN A 54 2.07 -2.83 -8.99
CA ASN A 54 2.70 -3.96 -9.67
C ASN A 54 3.48 -3.52 -10.91
N ALA A 55 2.97 -2.58 -11.70
CA ALA A 55 3.68 -2.03 -12.86
C ALA A 55 4.99 -1.35 -12.47
N ARG A 56 5.02 -0.72 -11.29
CA ARG A 56 6.19 0.03 -10.81
C ARG A 56 7.18 -0.82 -10.01
N PHE A 57 6.69 -1.72 -9.16
CA PHE A 57 7.50 -2.47 -8.19
C PHE A 57 7.56 -3.99 -8.46
N GLY A 58 6.83 -4.50 -9.46
CA GLY A 58 6.69 -5.93 -9.71
C GLY A 58 8.00 -6.66 -10.03
N ASN A 59 9.02 -5.92 -10.48
CA ASN A 59 10.35 -6.46 -10.74
C ASN A 59 11.29 -6.39 -9.52
N GLU A 60 10.93 -5.63 -8.48
CA GLU A 60 11.71 -5.53 -7.24
C GLU A 60 11.01 -6.25 -6.09
N PHE A 61 11.32 -7.54 -5.95
CA PHE A 61 10.65 -8.44 -5.00
C PHE A 61 10.67 -7.92 -3.55
N SER A 62 11.78 -7.31 -3.09
CA SER A 62 11.90 -6.76 -1.73
C SER A 62 10.95 -5.59 -1.47
N GLU A 63 10.78 -4.72 -2.45
CA GLU A 63 10.01 -3.48 -2.37
C GLU A 63 8.51 -3.80 -2.42
N ILE A 64 8.07 -4.60 -3.40
CA ILE A 64 6.67 -5.00 -3.51
C ILE A 64 6.22 -5.81 -2.29
N GLN A 65 7.08 -6.71 -1.78
CA GLN A 65 6.79 -7.46 -0.56
C GLN A 65 6.67 -6.54 0.66
N SER A 66 7.49 -5.50 0.75
CA SER A 66 7.44 -4.52 1.84
C SER A 66 6.18 -3.67 1.81
N ILE A 67 5.77 -3.25 0.62
CA ILE A 67 4.52 -2.50 0.39
C ILE A 67 3.31 -3.37 0.80
N ILE A 68 3.22 -4.59 0.29
CA ILE A 68 2.14 -5.53 0.64
C ILE A 68 2.12 -5.74 2.16
N LYS A 69 3.25 -6.06 2.79
CA LYS A 69 3.33 -6.24 4.25
C LYS A 69 2.84 -5.02 5.03
N ALA A 70 3.17 -3.81 4.59
CA ALA A 70 2.74 -2.57 5.25
C ALA A 70 1.21 -2.40 5.18
N CYS A 71 0.61 -2.65 4.02
CA CYS A 71 -0.84 -2.59 3.85
C CYS A 71 -1.58 -3.66 4.65
N LEU A 72 -1.00 -4.87 4.73
CA LEU A 72 -1.60 -6.03 5.39
C LEU A 72 -1.39 -6.04 6.92
N ARG A 73 -0.43 -5.27 7.45
CA ARG A 73 -0.03 -5.28 8.87
C ARG A 73 -1.18 -5.05 9.85
N MET A 74 -2.14 -4.24 9.42
CA MET A 74 -3.26 -3.78 10.24
C MET A 74 -4.53 -4.62 10.01
N MET A 75 -4.47 -5.69 9.21
CA MET A 75 -5.60 -6.61 9.11
C MET A 75 -5.86 -7.28 10.45
N ARG A 76 -7.11 -7.17 10.91
CA ARG A 76 -7.58 -7.75 12.18
C ARG A 76 -8.89 -8.51 12.04
N SER A 77 -9.61 -8.36 10.92
CA SER A 77 -10.90 -9.01 10.71
C SER A 77 -10.82 -10.14 9.67
N GLU A 78 -11.63 -11.17 9.86
CA GLU A 78 -11.78 -12.27 8.89
C GLU A 78 -12.23 -11.78 7.51
N GLY A 79 -13.04 -10.70 7.46
CA GLY A 79 -13.46 -10.07 6.20
C GLY A 79 -12.28 -9.49 5.40
N GLN A 80 -11.34 -8.83 6.06
CA GLN A 80 -10.12 -8.32 5.42
C GLN A 80 -9.22 -9.47 4.93
N ILE A 81 -9.15 -10.56 5.69
CA ILE A 81 -8.39 -11.77 5.30
C ILE A 81 -8.98 -12.40 4.04
N MET A 82 -10.31 -12.53 3.96
CA MET A 82 -10.98 -13.07 2.77
C MET A 82 -10.76 -12.22 1.51
N LEU A 83 -10.76 -10.88 1.66
CA LEU A 83 -10.57 -9.97 0.53
C LEU A 83 -9.20 -10.14 -0.15
N VAL A 84 -8.16 -10.39 0.66
CA VAL A 84 -6.81 -10.67 0.17
C VAL A 84 -6.74 -11.99 -0.59
N SER A 85 -7.44 -13.03 -0.12
CA SER A 85 -7.47 -14.33 -0.80
C SER A 85 -8.02 -14.26 -2.23
N VAL A 86 -9.00 -13.37 -2.49
CA VAL A 86 -9.58 -13.17 -3.83
C VAL A 86 -8.59 -12.48 -4.79
N ILE A 87 -7.69 -11.64 -4.27
CA ILE A 87 -6.73 -10.86 -5.07
C ILE A 87 -5.51 -11.69 -5.48
N PHE A 88 -5.11 -12.61 -4.62
CA PHE A 88 -3.92 -13.46 -4.83
C PHE A 88 -4.27 -14.89 -5.30
N GLU A 89 -5.42 -15.10 -5.93
CA GLU A 89 -5.73 -16.40 -6.54
C GLU A 89 -4.65 -16.78 -7.58
N PHE A 90 -3.96 -17.89 -7.30
CA PHE A 90 -3.06 -18.61 -8.22
C PHE A 90 -3.84 -19.71 -8.95
#